data_AF-A0A4S4E2K9-F1
#
_entry.id   AF-A0A4S4E2K9-F1
#
_cell.length_a   1.000
_cell.length_b   1.000
_cell.length_c   1.000
_cell.angle_alpha   90.00
_cell.angle_beta   90.00
_cell.angle_gamma   90.00
#
_symmetry.space_group_name_H-M   'P 1'
#
loop_
_entity.id
_entity.type
_entity.pdbx_description
1 polymer ?
#
loop_
_entity_poly.entity_id
_entity_poly.type
_entity_poly.pdbx_seq_one_letter_code
_entity_poly.pdbx_strand_id
1 'polypeptide(L)'
;MGLLSTKAASQSTPLLITLPVLTIWFHRFCKGRYEPAFIRYPLQEAMMKDTLERNREPNLNLKDYLQNAYIHPVFKGGDESENESDAASEDSDQELELVPTKRQSRRTTPFPSIHSGSSHPSLSEVHINSQP
;
A
#
# COMPACT_ATOMS: atom_id res chain seq x y z
N MET A 1 31.54 -20.92 13.87
CA MET A 1 33.00 -21.10 13.87
C MET A 1 33.51 -21.93 15.04
N GLY A 2 33.13 -21.63 16.30
CA GLY A 2 33.74 -22.27 17.47
C GLY A 2 33.55 -23.79 17.61
N LEU A 3 32.37 -24.33 17.29
CA LEU A 3 32.05 -25.73 17.58
C LEU A 3 32.61 -26.75 16.57
N LEU A 4 32.77 -26.36 15.30
CA LEU A 4 33.22 -27.27 14.22
C LEU A 4 34.74 -27.25 14.01
N SER A 5 35.44 -26.29 14.62
CA SER A 5 36.89 -26.11 14.50
C SER A 5 37.69 -27.01 15.45
N THR A 6 37.04 -27.64 16.44
CA THR A 6 37.69 -28.51 17.44
C THR A 6 37.79 -29.97 16.98
N LYS A 7 37.02 -30.36 15.97
CA LYS A 7 37.16 -31.64 15.27
C LYS A 7 38.02 -31.36 14.03
N ALA A 8 38.97 -32.23 13.70
CA ALA A 8 39.92 -32.07 12.58
C ALA A 8 39.27 -32.10 11.18
N ALA A 9 38.25 -31.28 10.96
CA ALA A 9 37.51 -31.08 9.73
C ALA A 9 38.05 -29.82 9.03
N SER A 10 39.35 -29.82 8.73
CA SER A 10 40.04 -28.70 8.06
C SER A 10 39.46 -28.38 6.68
N GLN A 11 38.70 -29.30 6.08
CA GLN A 11 37.97 -29.10 4.82
C GLN A 11 36.65 -28.33 4.97
N SER A 12 36.17 -28.07 6.19
CA SER A 12 34.91 -27.33 6.43
C SER A 12 35.08 -25.81 6.53
N THR A 13 36.33 -25.34 6.63
CA THR A 13 36.71 -23.92 6.69
C THR A 13 36.25 -23.09 5.48
N PRO A 14 36.28 -23.54 4.21
CA PRO A 14 35.75 -22.75 3.09
C PRO A 14 34.24 -22.53 3.23
N LEU A 15 33.47 -23.54 3.62
CA LEU A 15 32.02 -23.41 3.83
C LEU A 15 31.71 -22.47 5.00
N LEU A 16 32.49 -22.61 6.07
CA LEU A 16 32.34 -21.78 7.25
C LEU A 16 32.61 -20.29 6.96
N ILE A 17 33.53 -19.95 6.06
CA ILE A 17 33.84 -18.56 5.66
C ILE A 17 32.86 -18.04 4.61
N THR A 18 32.38 -18.89 3.69
CA THR A 18 31.39 -18.45 2.69
C THR A 18 30.04 -18.12 3.31
N LEU A 19 29.62 -18.80 4.37
CA LEU A 19 28.37 -18.50 5.09
C LEU A 19 28.26 -17.05 5.60
N PRO A 20 29.20 -16.50 6.40
CA PRO A 20 29.14 -15.11 6.85
C PRO A 20 29.26 -14.11 5.69
N VAL A 21 30.06 -14.42 4.66
CA VAL A 21 30.19 -13.54 3.48
C VAL A 21 28.86 -13.47 2.71
N LEU A 22 28.25 -14.62 2.43
CA LEU A 22 26.99 -14.71 1.70
C LEU A 22 25.83 -14.12 2.50
N THR A 23 25.79 -14.33 3.82
CA THR A 23 24.75 -13.76 4.69
C THR A 23 24.85 -12.24 4.81
N ILE A 24 26.05 -11.67 4.94
CA ILE A 24 26.23 -10.21 4.94
C ILE A 24 25.88 -9.61 3.58
N TRP A 25 26.31 -10.24 2.49
CA TRP A 25 25.98 -9.80 1.14
C TRP A 25 24.46 -9.84 0.90
N PHE A 26 23.82 -10.94 1.27
CA PHE A 26 22.37 -11.10 1.18
C PHE A 26 21.64 -10.09 2.07
N HIS A 27 22.13 -9.81 3.27
CA HIS A 27 21.57 -8.78 4.14
C HIS A 27 21.64 -7.39 3.47
N ARG A 28 22.78 -7.03 2.85
CA ARG A 28 22.91 -5.76 2.11
C ARG A 28 21.97 -5.71 0.91
N PHE A 29 21.79 -6.83 0.21
CA PHE A 29 20.82 -6.94 -0.88
C PHE A 29 19.39 -6.72 -0.39
N CYS A 30 18.99 -7.42 0.67
CA CYS A 30 17.65 -7.28 1.26
C CYS A 30 17.41 -5.85 1.77
N LYS A 31 18.43 -5.25 2.40
CA LYS A 31 18.38 -3.88 2.88
C LYS A 31 18.16 -2.90 1.73
N GLY A 32 18.94 -2.96 0.66
CA GLY A 32 18.76 -2.08 -0.49
C GLY A 32 17.42 -2.26 -1.22
N ARG A 33 16.93 -3.50 -1.33
CA ARG A 33 15.75 -3.81 -2.15
C ARG A 33 14.42 -3.65 -1.44
N TYR A 34 14.36 -3.93 -0.13
CA TYR A 34 13.11 -4.04 0.63
C TYR A 34 12.97 -3.00 1.74
N GLU A 35 14.06 -2.60 2.39
CA GLU A 35 14.00 -1.59 3.47
C GLU A 35 13.35 -0.27 3.04
N PRO A 36 13.55 0.26 1.81
CA PRO A 36 12.92 1.50 1.39
C PRO A 36 11.39 1.46 1.44
N ALA A 37 10.78 0.28 1.26
CA ALA A 37 9.32 0.14 1.31
C ALA A 37 8.74 0.24 2.74
N PHE A 38 9.57 0.05 3.77
CA PHE A 38 9.13 0.14 5.17
C PHE A 38 9.45 1.50 5.79
N ILE A 39 10.56 2.12 5.38
CA ILE A 39 10.99 3.40 5.93
C ILE A 39 10.38 4.58 5.17
N ARG A 40 10.26 4.46 3.85
CA ARG A 40 9.81 5.56 2.99
C ARG A 40 8.44 5.25 2.43
N TYR A 41 7.54 6.21 2.56
CA TYR A 41 6.24 6.13 1.94
C TYR A 41 6.32 6.63 0.48
N PRO A 42 6.02 5.79 -0.53
CA PRO A 42 6.19 6.17 -1.94
C PRO A 42 5.10 7.15 -2.38
N LEU A 43 5.50 8.16 -3.16
CA LEU A 43 4.61 9.23 -3.62
C LEU A 43 3.42 8.72 -4.45
N GLN A 44 3.60 7.64 -5.22
CA GLN A 44 2.50 7.03 -5.98
C GLN A 44 1.38 6.52 -5.07
N GLU A 45 1.71 5.93 -3.91
CA GLU A 45 0.70 5.46 -2.96
C GLU A 45 0.08 6.64 -2.20
N ALA A 46 0.87 7.66 -1.88
CA ALA A 46 0.37 8.91 -1.29
C ALA A 46 -0.68 9.58 -2.18
N MET A 47 -0.35 9.84 -3.45
CA MET A 47 -1.28 10.47 -4.39
C MET A 47 -2.54 9.63 -4.62
N MET A 48 -2.40 8.31 -4.68
CA MET A 48 -3.54 7.41 -4.85
C MET A 48 -4.48 7.49 -3.65
N LYS A 49 -3.95 7.53 -2.41
CA LYS A 49 -4.78 7.71 -1.21
C LYS A 49 -5.39 9.11 -1.16
N ASP A 50 -4.63 10.17 -1.43
CA ASP A 50 -5.16 11.54 -1.44
C ASP A 50 -6.32 11.72 -2.44
N THR A 51 -6.22 11.09 -3.62
CA THR A 51 -7.29 11.12 -4.63
C THR A 51 -8.50 10.32 -4.18
N LEU A 52 -8.29 9.16 -3.55
CA LEU A 52 -9.37 8.33 -3.02
C LEU A 52 -10.12 9.07 -1.91
N GLU A 53 -9.40 9.62 -0.93
CA GLU A 53 -9.99 10.38 0.16
C GLU A 53 -10.76 11.60 -0.35
N ARG A 54 -10.21 12.32 -1.33
CA ARG A 54 -10.91 13.44 -1.97
C ARG A 54 -12.23 13.03 -2.63
N ASN A 55 -12.29 11.84 -3.22
CA ASN A 55 -13.49 11.33 -3.87
C ASN A 55 -14.52 10.83 -2.85
N ARG A 56 -14.05 10.31 -1.71
CA ARG A 56 -14.90 9.80 -0.63
C ARG A 56 -15.54 10.94 0.15
N GLU A 57 -14.77 11.96 0.51
CA GLU A 57 -15.23 13.10 1.34
C GLU A 57 -14.84 14.44 0.70
N PRO A 58 -15.59 14.91 -0.32
CA PRO A 58 -15.21 16.09 -1.10
C PRO A 58 -15.31 17.42 -0.33
N ASN A 59 -16.07 17.46 0.77
CA ASN A 59 -16.33 18.67 1.56
C ASN A 59 -15.53 18.73 2.89
N LEU A 60 -14.54 17.85 3.09
CA LEU A 60 -13.75 17.81 4.32
C LEU A 60 -12.81 19.03 4.43
N ASN A 61 -12.98 19.84 5.49
CA ASN A 61 -12.09 20.95 5.81
C ASN A 61 -10.84 20.49 6.57
N LEU A 62 -9.81 20.06 5.83
CA LEU A 62 -8.53 19.57 6.39
C LEU A 62 -7.86 20.53 7.37
N LYS A 63 -8.02 21.84 7.18
CA LYS A 63 -7.40 22.88 8.04
C LYS A 63 -7.98 22.82 9.45
N ASP A 64 -9.30 22.80 9.55
CA ASP A 64 -10.01 22.79 10.83
C ASP A 64 -9.75 21.47 11.56
N TYR A 65 -9.83 20.35 10.82
CA TYR A 65 -9.53 19.02 11.33
C TYR A 65 -8.12 18.89 11.94
N LEU A 66 -7.10 19.49 11.32
CA LEU A 66 -5.71 19.37 11.77
C LEU A 66 -5.26 20.49 12.73
N GLN A 67 -6.06 21.54 12.91
CA GLN A 67 -5.66 22.74 13.66
C GLN A 67 -5.25 22.43 15.10
N ASN A 68 -6.00 21.55 15.76
CA ASN A 68 -5.81 21.21 17.18
C ASN A 68 -5.13 19.84 17.39
N ALA A 69 -4.72 19.16 16.32
CA ALA A 69 -4.26 17.76 16.37
C ALA A 69 -2.95 17.54 17.17
N TYR A 70 -2.11 18.56 17.27
CA TYR A 70 -0.82 18.50 17.97
C TYR A 70 -0.73 19.44 19.18
N ILE A 71 -1.88 19.90 19.69
CA ILE A 71 -1.93 20.69 20.94
C ILE A 71 -1.63 19.74 22.10
N HIS A 72 -0.69 20.14 22.97
CA HIS A 72 -0.35 19.37 24.15
C HIS A 72 -1.58 19.21 25.06
N PRO A 73 -1.86 18.03 25.62
CA PRO A 73 -3.11 17.75 26.34
C PRO A 73 -3.40 18.71 27.50
N VAL A 74 -2.36 19.25 28.15
CA VAL A 74 -2.50 20.26 29.22
C VAL A 74 -3.15 21.57 28.74
N PHE A 75 -2.96 21.95 27.48
CA PHE A 75 -3.57 23.15 26.89
C PHE A 75 -4.92 22.85 26.23
N LYS A 76 -5.35 21.60 26.19
CA LYS A 76 -6.63 21.18 25.60
C LYS A 76 -7.83 21.48 26.52
N GLY A 77 -7.60 21.76 27.80
CA GLY A 77 -8.62 21.94 28.84
C GLY A 77 -9.24 23.34 28.95
N GLY A 78 -9.43 24.05 27.84
CA GLY A 78 -10.12 25.35 27.81
C GLY A 78 -11.37 25.38 26.92
N ASP A 79 -11.43 24.52 25.91
CA ASP A 79 -12.44 24.56 24.84
C ASP A 79 -13.33 23.31 24.85
N GLU A 80 -13.52 22.69 26.03
CA GLU A 80 -14.39 21.51 26.18
C GLU A 80 -15.90 21.83 26.01
N SER A 81 -16.28 23.09 25.74
CA SER A 81 -17.70 23.45 25.54
C SER A 81 -18.21 23.25 24.10
N GLU A 82 -17.39 22.80 23.14
CA GLU A 82 -17.86 22.64 21.74
C GLU A 82 -17.52 21.28 21.08
N ASN A 83 -17.00 20.29 21.82
CA ASN A 83 -16.89 18.93 21.27
C ASN A 83 -17.03 17.83 22.32
N GLU A 84 -18.13 17.87 23.06
CA GLU A 84 -18.62 16.78 23.93
C GLU A 84 -19.31 15.66 23.11
N SER A 85 -18.93 15.49 21.85
CA SER A 85 -19.44 14.45 20.96
C SER A 85 -18.30 13.77 20.22
N ASP A 86 -17.48 13.00 20.95
CA ASP A 86 -16.94 11.75 20.39
C ASP A 86 -16.30 10.81 21.44
N ALA A 87 -16.50 11.07 22.73
CA ALA A 87 -16.28 10.07 23.76
C ALA A 87 -17.57 9.22 23.91
N ALA A 88 -17.68 8.22 23.05
CA ALA A 88 -18.64 7.10 23.11
C ALA A 88 -20.11 7.42 22.75
N SER A 89 -20.47 7.15 21.49
CA SER A 89 -21.69 6.45 21.08
C SER A 89 -21.68 6.34 19.55
N GLU A 90 -21.43 5.16 19.01
CA GLU A 90 -22.48 4.31 18.41
C GLU A 90 -22.58 4.52 16.89
N ASP A 91 -22.66 3.39 16.21
CA ASP A 91 -23.08 3.22 14.81
C ASP A 91 -21.99 3.29 13.72
N SER A 92 -21.47 2.09 13.43
CA SER A 92 -20.64 1.78 12.26
C SER A 92 -21.47 1.69 10.95
N ASP A 93 -22.58 2.43 10.86
CA ASP A 93 -23.58 2.28 9.79
C ASP A 93 -23.75 3.56 8.95
N GLN A 94 -22.69 4.36 8.77
CA GLN A 94 -22.61 5.14 7.54
C GLN A 94 -22.24 4.17 6.42
N GLU A 95 -23.23 3.81 5.62
CA GLU A 95 -23.09 3.15 4.33
C GLU A 95 -22.00 3.87 3.54
N LEU A 96 -20.76 3.40 3.70
CA LEU A 96 -19.65 3.84 2.88
C LEU A 96 -20.03 3.37 1.49
N GLU A 97 -20.55 4.28 0.66
CA GLU A 97 -20.79 4.01 -0.75
C GLU A 97 -19.47 3.47 -1.30
N LEU A 98 -19.41 2.14 -1.45
CA LEU A 98 -18.19 1.42 -1.76
C LEU A 98 -17.89 1.72 -3.22
N VAL A 99 -17.17 2.82 -3.45
CA VAL A 99 -16.69 3.16 -4.78
C VAL A 99 -15.85 1.98 -5.24
N PRO A 100 -16.21 1.32 -6.36
CA PRO A 100 -15.48 0.15 -6.83
C PRO A 100 -14.06 0.57 -7.21
N THR A 101 -13.11 0.39 -6.28
CA THR A 101 -11.71 0.65 -6.58
C THR A 101 -11.18 -0.52 -7.40
N LYS A 102 -10.94 -0.28 -8.69
CA LYS A 102 -10.30 -1.26 -9.56
C LYS A 102 -8.83 -1.41 -9.15
N ARG A 103 -8.54 -2.43 -8.36
CA ARG A 103 -7.18 -2.82 -7.98
C ARG A 103 -6.44 -3.30 -9.23
N GLN A 104 -5.61 -2.46 -9.84
CA GLN A 104 -4.72 -2.91 -10.90
C GLN A 104 -3.59 -3.74 -10.28
N SER A 105 -3.80 -5.05 -10.21
CA SER A 105 -2.72 -5.98 -9.91
C SER A 105 -1.66 -5.82 -11.00
N ARG A 106 -0.49 -5.25 -10.67
CA ARG A 106 0.73 -5.37 -11.48
C ARG A 106 1.30 -6.79 -11.38
N ARG A 107 0.46 -7.80 -11.65
CA ARG A 107 0.94 -9.14 -12.05
C ARG A 107 1.24 -9.02 -13.53
N THR A 108 2.51 -8.76 -13.85
CA THR A 108 3.04 -8.98 -15.20
C THR A 108 3.05 -10.49 -15.46
N THR A 109 1.88 -11.05 -15.79
CA THR A 109 1.80 -12.31 -16.52
C THR A 109 1.66 -11.95 -18.00
N PRO A 110 2.58 -12.38 -18.88
CA PRO A 110 2.63 -11.95 -20.28
C PRO A 110 1.50 -12.50 -21.16
N PHE A 111 0.50 -13.15 -20.57
CA PHE A 111 -0.59 -13.80 -21.29
C PHE A 111 -1.95 -13.23 -20.86
N PRO A 112 -2.81 -12.79 -21.79
CA PRO A 112 -4.17 -12.40 -21.46
C PRO A 112 -4.95 -13.63 -20.98
N SER A 113 -5.64 -13.51 -19.85
CA SER A 113 -6.59 -14.54 -19.41
C SER A 113 -7.78 -14.55 -20.36
N ILE A 114 -7.96 -15.64 -21.10
CA ILE A 114 -9.14 -15.86 -21.94
C ILE A 114 -10.35 -16.02 -21.03
N HIS A 115 -11.23 -15.01 -21.02
CA HIS A 115 -12.56 -15.15 -20.45
C HIS A 115 -13.50 -15.74 -21.53
N SER A 116 -13.63 -17.07 -21.56
CA SER A 116 -14.74 -17.70 -22.28
C SER A 116 -15.98 -17.64 -21.39
N GLY A 117 -16.80 -16.62 -21.60
CA GLY A 117 -18.08 -16.43 -20.91
C GLY A 117 -19.04 -15.73 -21.85
N SER A 118 -19.95 -16.52 -22.41
CA SER A 118 -21.01 -16.16 -23.35
C SER A 118 -21.89 -15.02 -22.85
N SER A 119 -22.13 -14.02 -23.70
CA SER A 119 -23.36 -13.22 -23.79
C SER A 119 -23.27 -12.32 -25.02
N HIS A 120 -23.98 -12.67 -26.10
CA HIS A 120 -24.32 -11.73 -27.17
C HIS A 120 -25.10 -10.55 -26.61
N PRO A 121 -24.92 -9.34 -27.18
CA PRO A 121 -26.06 -8.74 -27.88
C PRO A 121 -25.68 -7.97 -29.17
N SER A 122 -26.53 -8.20 -30.17
CA SER A 122 -27.05 -7.28 -31.20
C SER A 122 -26.15 -6.18 -31.82
N LEU A 123 -25.75 -6.45 -33.07
CA LEU A 123 -26.00 -5.66 -34.28
C LEU A 123 -26.27 -4.14 -34.13
N SER A 124 -25.34 -3.32 -34.64
CA SER A 124 -25.69 -2.12 -35.39
C SER A 124 -24.61 -1.83 -36.45
N GLU A 125 -24.99 -2.14 -37.67
CA GLU A 125 -24.34 -1.90 -38.94
C GLU A 125 -24.37 -0.40 -39.27
N VAL A 126 -23.21 0.24 -39.43
CA VAL A 126 -23.11 1.55 -40.10
C VAL A 126 -21.93 1.50 -41.08
N HIS A 127 -22.33 1.40 -42.34
CA HIS A 127 -21.56 1.40 -43.57
C HIS A 127 -20.77 2.71 -43.74
N ILE A 128 -19.43 2.60 -43.85
CA ILE A 128 -18.58 3.70 -44.34
C ILE A 128 -18.60 3.60 -45.87
N ASN A 129 -19.30 4.52 -46.52
CA ASN A 129 -19.25 4.69 -47.97
C ASN A 129 -18.23 5.76 -48.34
N SER A 130 -17.32 5.36 -49.22
CA SER A 130 -16.22 6.15 -49.76
C SER A 130 -16.70 7.20 -50.79
N GLN A 131 -16.04 8.37 -50.71
CA GLN A 131 -15.53 9.16 -51.85
C GLN A 131 -16.55 10.04 -52.63
N PRO A 132 -16.12 11.19 -53.19
CA PRO A 132 -15.38 11.25 -54.47
C PRO A 132 -13.92 11.77 -54.39
#